data_AF-A0A9E5CTN6-F1
#
_entry.id   AF-A0A9E5CTN6-F1
#
_cell.length_a   1.000
_cell.length_b   1.000
_cell.length_c   1.000
_cell.angle_alpha   90.00
_cell.angle_beta   90.00
_cell.angle_gamma   90.00
#
_symmetry.space_group_name_H-M   'P 1'
#
loop_
_entity.id
_entity.type
_entity.pdbx_description
1 polymer ?
#
loop_
_entity_poly.entity_id
_entity_poly.type
_entity_poly.pdbx_seq_one_letter_code
_entity_poly.pdbx_strand_id
1 'polypeptide(L)'
;VEPRFSMTAANADQWVYVTPGTEGMLALSIAQVIIAEGLGDATAAHALTDNAGFDLNGFTPANVAGAVGVTAEKIHDIAVRFAGNGPAIAIGGGSAGAYTNGFANLVAIYSLNRLVGNVNEPGGVILNPASPFNDVPVNAGVASYAEWHRLAEEMNGGGVQALIVRDADLWHGLPNAAGFKRASFNVPLIVSFSGLMDDTTAMSDLVLPQHNYLEDWGTDIPDAGPGFQTVGFQQPVVRPFFEARGEQLGTRGLGDILLQVAQRMQLDLGLPGETFKEIVQDGARQLFDENRGSVKASTFQGFWNGVLQRGGWWDTSARETRVPAPLPLVEVPLASFGGREFYLMPFATTGIGDGRGAALPWMQSTPDPISTATWQTWVEINMRKAEELDISEGDVIRITSDAGSIEALAYPHPGVAPNVVSVPVGQGHFAGGRYAKDRGANVYSILEASSDRDTGALAWAATKVDIVKTGKWIRVPKFENTVSEPPRDEEQLIIKITPVDT
;
A
#
# COMPACT_ATOMS: atom_id res chain seq x y z
N VAL A 1 4.44 8.16 13.80
CA VAL A 1 4.86 6.93 14.51
C VAL A 1 5.26 5.93 13.45
N GLU A 2 6.55 5.62 13.31
CA GLU A 2 7.04 4.67 12.29
C GLU A 2 8.53 4.36 12.49
N PRO A 3 9.01 3.18 12.04
CA PRO A 3 10.40 2.77 12.21
C PRO A 3 11.41 3.45 11.27
N ARG A 4 10.95 3.97 10.13
CA ARG A 4 11.74 4.68 9.12
C ARG A 4 11.29 6.15 9.05
N PHE A 5 12.21 7.09 8.86
CA PHE A 5 11.85 8.49 8.63
C PHE A 5 11.31 8.70 7.20
N SER A 6 9.99 8.62 7.05
CA SER A 6 9.31 8.80 5.76
C SER A 6 9.05 10.28 5.43
N MET A 7 8.42 10.55 4.27
CA MET A 7 7.89 11.88 3.96
C MET A 7 6.84 12.36 4.97
N THR A 8 6.07 11.44 5.56
CA THR A 8 5.11 11.81 6.61
C THR A 8 5.86 12.23 7.86
N ALA A 9 6.91 11.51 8.27
CA ALA A 9 7.78 11.96 9.37
C ALA A 9 8.44 13.31 9.10
N ALA A 10 8.88 13.57 7.87
CA ALA A 10 9.50 14.84 7.48
C ALA A 10 8.55 16.06 7.59
N ASN A 11 7.24 15.83 7.52
CA ASN A 11 6.21 16.87 7.69
C ASN A 11 5.57 16.85 9.09
N ALA A 12 6.02 15.98 9.99
CA ALA A 12 5.46 15.86 11.33
C ALA A 12 6.18 16.79 12.31
N ASP A 13 5.44 17.39 13.26
CA ASP A 13 6.05 18.11 14.38
C ASP A 13 6.90 17.19 15.27
N GLN A 14 6.55 15.89 15.27
CA GLN A 14 7.25 14.90 16.07
C GLN A 14 7.28 13.53 15.39
N TRP A 15 8.49 13.01 15.18
CA TRP A 15 8.69 11.61 14.82
C TRP A 15 8.84 10.77 16.09
N VAL A 16 8.07 9.69 16.18
CA VAL A 16 8.15 8.70 17.25
C VAL A 16 8.56 7.38 16.60
N TYR A 17 9.79 6.98 16.88
CA TYR A 17 10.27 5.66 16.55
C TYR A 17 9.63 4.63 17.49
N VAL A 18 9.22 3.50 16.93
CA VAL A 18 8.70 2.35 17.68
C VAL A 18 9.39 1.09 17.18
N THR A 19 9.61 0.14 18.09
CA THR A 19 10.08 -1.20 17.71
C THR A 19 9.11 -1.79 16.68
N PRO A 20 9.58 -2.25 15.50
CA PRO A 20 8.72 -2.85 14.49
C PRO A 20 7.81 -3.94 15.04
N GLY A 21 6.50 -3.86 14.77
CA GLY A 21 5.51 -4.83 15.21
C GLY A 21 4.87 -4.54 16.57
N THR A 22 5.19 -3.40 17.19
CA THR A 22 4.63 -2.97 18.50
C THR A 22 3.67 -1.78 18.40
N GLU A 23 3.31 -1.36 17.19
CA GLU A 23 2.41 -0.23 16.92
C GLU A 23 1.05 -0.38 17.64
N GLY A 24 0.48 -1.59 17.65
CA GLY A 24 -0.77 -1.86 18.37
C GLY A 24 -0.62 -1.77 19.88
N MET A 25 0.53 -2.15 20.44
CA MET A 25 0.79 -2.03 21.89
C MET A 25 0.86 -0.57 22.32
N LEU A 26 1.50 0.29 21.51
CA LEU A 26 1.49 1.73 21.72
C LEU A 26 0.05 2.27 21.68
N ALA A 27 -0.76 1.87 20.70
CA ALA A 27 -2.15 2.31 20.58
C ALA A 27 -3.00 1.85 21.77
N LEU A 28 -2.86 0.60 22.24
CA LEU A 28 -3.54 0.12 23.44
C LEU A 28 -3.11 0.88 24.70
N SER A 29 -1.84 1.26 24.80
CA SER A 29 -1.34 2.05 25.93
C SER A 29 -1.88 3.48 25.93
N ILE A 30 -2.00 4.10 24.75
CA ILE A 30 -2.68 5.39 24.59
C ILE A 30 -4.15 5.25 25.00
N ALA A 31 -4.85 4.21 24.54
CA ALA A 31 -6.24 3.94 24.94
C ALA A 31 -6.37 3.74 26.45
N GLN A 32 -5.43 3.03 27.08
CA GLN A 32 -5.39 2.81 28.52
C GLN A 32 -5.34 4.12 29.29
N VAL A 33 -4.46 5.06 28.91
CA VAL A 33 -4.37 6.39 29.55
C VAL A 33 -5.67 7.18 29.36
N ILE A 34 -6.20 7.23 28.13
CA ILE A 34 -7.44 7.96 27.82
C ILE A 34 -8.61 7.46 28.68
N ILE A 35 -8.74 6.16 28.84
CA ILE A 35 -9.83 5.55 29.61
C ILE A 35 -9.59 5.73 31.12
N ALA A 36 -8.37 5.46 31.61
CA ALA A 36 -8.07 5.54 33.04
C ALA A 36 -8.21 6.95 33.61
N GLU A 37 -7.92 7.98 32.79
CA GLU A 37 -8.05 9.39 33.18
C GLU A 37 -9.40 10.01 32.79
N GLY A 38 -10.30 9.24 32.16
CA GLY A 38 -11.63 9.72 31.77
C GLY A 38 -11.59 10.83 30.70
N LEU A 39 -10.60 10.79 29.80
CA LEU A 39 -10.38 11.80 28.76
C LEU A 39 -11.21 11.55 27.48
N GLY A 40 -11.75 10.34 27.31
CA GLY A 40 -12.50 9.93 26.12
C GLY A 40 -14.00 9.72 26.34
N ASP A 41 -14.70 9.32 25.28
CA ASP A 41 -16.11 8.95 25.32
C ASP A 41 -16.33 7.69 26.17
N ALA A 42 -17.10 7.85 27.26
CA ALA A 42 -17.36 6.77 28.21
C ALA A 42 -18.16 5.60 27.61
N THR A 43 -19.02 5.86 26.62
CA THR A 43 -19.81 4.81 25.95
C THR A 43 -18.92 3.96 25.06
N ALA A 44 -18.02 4.58 24.31
CA ALA A 44 -17.01 3.92 23.50
C ALA A 44 -16.03 3.15 24.39
N ALA A 45 -15.55 3.74 25.49
CA ALA A 45 -14.68 3.06 26.45
C ALA A 45 -15.32 1.77 26.98
N HIS A 46 -16.57 1.86 27.46
CA HIS A 46 -17.31 0.71 27.97
C HIS A 46 -17.58 -0.36 26.90
N ALA A 47 -17.85 0.04 25.65
CA ALA A 47 -18.04 -0.89 24.53
C ALA A 47 -16.73 -1.60 24.12
N LEU A 48 -15.60 -0.91 24.23
CA LEU A 48 -14.27 -1.42 23.86
C LEU A 48 -13.68 -2.36 24.92
N THR A 49 -13.99 -2.16 26.22
CA THR A 49 -13.42 -2.93 27.34
C THR A 49 -14.44 -3.86 28.02
N ASP A 50 -15.43 -3.28 28.67
CA ASP A 50 -16.18 -3.93 29.77
C ASP A 50 -17.19 -4.97 29.27
N ASN A 51 -17.81 -4.71 28.11
CA ASN A 51 -18.71 -5.69 27.48
C ASN A 51 -17.97 -6.87 26.85
N ALA A 52 -16.63 -6.79 26.76
CA ALA A 52 -15.79 -7.79 26.12
C ALA A 52 -14.83 -8.52 27.07
N GLY A 53 -14.70 -8.06 28.32
CA GLY A 53 -13.75 -8.60 29.28
C GLY A 53 -12.28 -8.30 28.93
N PHE A 54 -12.01 -7.24 28.16
CA PHE A 54 -10.65 -6.85 27.78
C PHE A 54 -10.01 -5.98 28.86
N ASP A 55 -8.92 -6.47 29.47
CA ASP A 55 -8.20 -5.76 30.53
C ASP A 55 -7.03 -4.93 29.97
N LEU A 56 -7.15 -3.61 30.09
CA LEU A 56 -6.10 -2.67 29.68
C LEU A 56 -5.00 -2.48 30.72
N ASN A 57 -5.11 -3.01 31.95
CA ASN A 57 -4.09 -2.84 32.99
C ASN A 57 -2.72 -3.38 32.58
N GLY A 58 -2.69 -4.41 31.72
CA GLY A 58 -1.45 -4.91 31.12
C GLY A 58 -0.73 -3.89 30.23
N PHE A 59 -1.45 -2.91 29.69
CA PHE A 59 -0.98 -1.94 28.71
C PHE A 59 -0.69 -0.55 29.30
N THR A 60 -0.52 -0.40 30.62
CA THR A 60 -0.07 0.89 31.18
C THR A 60 1.25 1.34 30.54
N PRO A 61 1.50 2.66 30.41
CA PRO A 61 2.75 3.17 29.82
C PRO A 61 4.01 2.54 30.42
N ALA A 62 4.02 2.30 31.73
CA ALA A 62 5.14 1.66 32.42
C ALA A 62 5.39 0.20 31.98
N ASN A 63 4.33 -0.55 31.68
CA ASN A 63 4.44 -1.96 31.29
C ASN A 63 4.90 -2.14 29.84
N VAL A 64 4.55 -1.23 28.93
CA VAL A 64 4.82 -1.38 27.50
C VAL A 64 6.05 -0.61 27.01
N ALA A 65 6.51 0.41 27.75
CA ALA A 65 7.56 1.33 27.31
C ALA A 65 8.82 0.62 26.80
N GLY A 66 9.28 -0.42 27.51
CA GLY A 66 10.46 -1.19 27.13
C GLY A 66 10.30 -1.99 25.83
N ALA A 67 9.10 -2.54 25.59
CA ALA A 67 8.82 -3.30 24.37
C ALA A 67 8.65 -2.38 23.15
N VAL A 68 7.91 -1.28 23.34
CA VAL A 68 7.62 -0.30 22.28
C VAL A 68 8.85 0.54 21.92
N GLY A 69 9.77 0.74 22.87
CA GLY A 69 10.93 1.63 22.68
C GLY A 69 10.59 3.12 22.83
N VAL A 70 9.49 3.44 23.53
CA VAL A 70 9.04 4.81 23.80
C VAL A 70 8.81 4.96 25.31
N THR A 71 9.30 6.04 25.91
CA THR A 71 9.20 6.23 27.36
C THR A 71 7.76 6.36 27.83
N ALA A 72 7.49 5.93 29.07
CA ALA A 72 6.15 5.96 29.66
C ALA A 72 5.58 7.39 29.71
N GLU A 73 6.42 8.37 30.04
CA GLU A 73 6.07 9.79 30.04
C GLU A 73 5.66 10.25 28.65
N LYS A 74 6.34 9.77 27.61
CA LYS A 74 6.06 10.18 26.24
C LYS A 74 4.76 9.59 25.71
N ILE A 75 4.48 8.33 26.04
CA ILE A 75 3.20 7.67 25.73
C ILE A 75 2.05 8.43 26.38
N HIS A 76 2.18 8.76 27.67
CA HIS A 76 1.19 9.55 28.42
C HIS A 76 0.95 10.92 27.79
N ASP A 77 2.01 11.66 27.50
CA ASP A 77 1.96 12.98 26.84
C ASP A 77 1.31 12.93 25.45
N ILE A 78 1.53 11.85 24.68
CA ILE A 78 0.82 11.62 23.40
C ILE A 78 -0.67 11.40 23.65
N ALA A 79 -1.04 10.57 24.62
CA ALA A 79 -2.43 10.24 24.93
C ALA A 79 -3.24 11.47 25.37
N VAL A 80 -2.69 12.28 26.28
CA VAL A 80 -3.33 13.52 26.75
C VAL A 80 -3.51 14.51 25.61
N ARG A 81 -2.50 14.71 24.76
CA ARG A 81 -2.61 15.62 23.60
C ARG A 81 -3.61 15.11 22.56
N PHE A 82 -3.62 13.81 22.30
CA PHE A 82 -4.54 13.19 21.34
C PHE A 82 -6.00 13.35 21.77
N ALA A 83 -6.31 13.13 23.06
CA ALA A 83 -7.67 13.29 23.58
C ALA A 83 -8.06 14.75 23.84
N GLY A 84 -7.10 15.60 24.21
CA GLY A 84 -7.38 16.98 24.63
C GLY A 84 -7.49 18.02 23.50
N ASN A 85 -6.87 17.79 22.34
CA ASN A 85 -6.74 18.80 21.27
C ASN A 85 -7.63 18.51 20.03
N GLY A 86 -8.85 18.02 20.25
CA GLY A 86 -9.76 17.57 19.18
C GLY A 86 -10.25 18.66 18.20
N PRO A 87 -10.69 18.27 16.98
CA PRO A 87 -10.80 16.89 16.47
C PRO A 87 -9.41 16.29 16.13
N ALA A 88 -9.21 15.03 16.50
CA ALA A 88 -7.96 14.27 16.34
C ALA A 88 -8.22 12.94 15.61
N ILE A 89 -7.26 12.50 14.80
CA ILE A 89 -7.36 11.29 13.98
C ILE A 89 -6.16 10.37 14.19
N ALA A 90 -6.43 9.08 14.39
CA ALA A 90 -5.46 8.01 14.40
C ALA A 90 -5.60 7.21 13.10
N ILE A 91 -4.56 7.23 12.27
CA ILE A 91 -4.53 6.54 10.98
C ILE A 91 -3.56 5.36 11.09
N GLY A 92 -4.09 4.15 10.92
CA GLY A 92 -3.31 2.93 10.71
C GLY A 92 -3.12 2.64 9.23
N GLY A 93 -2.11 1.85 8.90
CA GLY A 93 -1.77 1.45 7.53
C GLY A 93 -0.27 1.18 7.41
N GLY A 94 0.20 0.95 6.18
CA GLY A 94 1.62 0.71 5.91
C GLY A 94 2.19 -0.42 6.76
N SER A 95 3.34 -0.18 7.41
CA SER A 95 4.01 -1.20 8.24
C SER A 95 3.14 -1.70 9.39
N ALA A 96 2.34 -0.84 10.03
CA ALA A 96 1.52 -1.22 11.18
C ALA A 96 0.51 -2.34 10.86
N GLY A 97 0.03 -2.40 9.62
CA GLY A 97 -0.85 -3.46 9.12
C GLY A 97 -0.13 -4.63 8.43
N ALA A 98 1.20 -4.59 8.36
CA ALA A 98 2.02 -5.49 7.55
C ALA A 98 2.93 -6.42 8.34
N TYR A 99 2.65 -6.60 9.62
CA TYR A 99 3.25 -7.64 10.46
C TYR A 99 2.26 -8.79 10.66
N THR A 100 2.70 -9.86 11.32
CA THR A 100 1.83 -11.02 11.62
C THR A 100 0.70 -10.71 12.61
N ASN A 101 0.74 -9.55 13.26
CA ASN A 101 -0.27 -9.00 14.17
C ASN A 101 -0.95 -7.73 13.60
N GLY A 102 -0.88 -7.52 12.28
CA GLY A 102 -1.37 -6.33 11.61
C GLY A 102 -2.84 -6.04 11.86
N PHE A 103 -3.69 -7.06 11.89
CA PHE A 103 -5.11 -6.91 12.22
C PHE A 103 -5.32 -6.29 13.61
N ALA A 104 -4.67 -6.88 14.62
CA ALA A 104 -4.77 -6.40 16.00
C ALA A 104 -4.23 -4.97 16.16
N ASN A 105 -3.14 -4.64 15.46
CA ASN A 105 -2.61 -3.28 15.43
C ASN A 105 -3.64 -2.28 14.89
N LEU A 106 -4.25 -2.57 13.74
CA LEU A 106 -5.23 -1.67 13.12
C LEU A 106 -6.51 -1.54 13.95
N VAL A 107 -6.97 -2.62 14.60
CA VAL A 107 -8.09 -2.55 15.55
C VAL A 107 -7.77 -1.59 16.69
N ALA A 108 -6.59 -1.72 17.32
CA ALA A 108 -6.18 -0.85 18.41
C ALA A 108 -6.06 0.62 17.96
N ILE A 109 -5.43 0.87 16.81
CA ILE A 109 -5.24 2.22 16.26
C ILE A 109 -6.58 2.87 15.93
N TYR A 110 -7.46 2.20 15.18
CA TYR A 110 -8.74 2.79 14.80
C TYR A 110 -9.73 2.92 15.95
N SER A 111 -9.57 2.13 17.02
CA SER A 111 -10.33 2.29 18.27
C SER A 111 -10.06 3.63 18.96
N LEU A 112 -8.87 4.22 18.77
CA LEU A 112 -8.58 5.55 19.30
C LEU A 112 -9.54 6.61 18.73
N ASN A 113 -9.90 6.54 17.46
CA ASN A 113 -10.86 7.46 16.85
C ASN A 113 -12.26 7.37 17.49
N ARG A 114 -12.62 6.18 17.98
CA ARG A 114 -13.87 5.96 18.72
C ARG A 114 -13.81 6.58 20.11
N LEU A 115 -12.69 6.41 20.80
CA LEU A 115 -12.49 6.96 22.15
C LEU A 115 -12.53 8.49 22.17
N VAL A 116 -12.11 9.16 21.09
CA VAL A 116 -12.18 10.63 21.00
C VAL A 116 -13.42 11.15 20.26
N GLY A 117 -14.39 10.27 19.94
CA GLY A 117 -15.67 10.66 19.34
C GLY A 117 -15.58 11.19 17.90
N ASN A 118 -14.51 10.88 17.15
CA ASN A 118 -14.24 11.48 15.84
C ASN A 118 -14.59 10.57 14.65
N VAL A 119 -15.57 9.67 14.80
CA VAL A 119 -16.05 8.85 13.67
C VAL A 119 -17.33 9.45 13.11
N ASN A 120 -17.28 9.75 11.81
CA ASN A 120 -18.28 10.48 11.03
C ASN A 120 -18.49 11.94 11.45
N GLU A 121 -17.48 12.54 12.08
CA GLU A 121 -17.46 13.94 12.52
C GLU A 121 -16.45 14.78 11.69
N PRO A 122 -16.68 16.09 11.48
CA PRO A 122 -15.74 16.97 10.80
C PRO A 122 -14.35 16.97 11.46
N GLY A 123 -13.30 16.76 10.66
CA GLY A 123 -11.93 16.62 11.15
C GLY A 123 -11.56 15.21 11.63
N GLY A 124 -12.51 14.26 11.57
CA GLY A 124 -12.32 12.86 11.92
C GLY A 124 -12.37 11.91 10.73
N VAL A 125 -12.72 10.64 11.01
CA VAL A 125 -12.87 9.58 10.01
C VAL A 125 -14.26 9.65 9.39
N ILE A 126 -14.36 10.05 8.12
CA ILE A 126 -15.64 10.12 7.41
C ILE A 126 -15.94 8.79 6.72
N LEU A 127 -17.16 8.28 6.92
CA LEU A 127 -17.61 7.04 6.30
C LEU A 127 -18.16 7.27 4.90
N ASN A 128 -17.83 6.37 3.98
CA ASN A 128 -18.34 6.41 2.61
C ASN A 128 -19.70 5.68 2.51
N PRO A 129 -20.68 6.24 1.79
CA PRO A 129 -21.94 5.56 1.51
C PRO A 129 -21.71 4.36 0.58
N ALA A 130 -22.70 3.47 0.50
CA ALA A 130 -22.75 2.43 -0.52
C ALA A 130 -22.71 3.02 -1.95
N SER A 131 -22.33 2.16 -2.90
CA SER A 131 -22.29 2.51 -4.32
C SER A 131 -23.67 2.93 -4.82
N PRO A 132 -23.75 3.87 -5.78
CA PRO A 132 -25.00 4.17 -6.46
C PRO A 132 -25.47 3.04 -7.39
N PHE A 133 -24.65 2.01 -7.63
CA PHE A 133 -25.02 0.82 -8.41
C PHE A 133 -25.21 -0.39 -7.49
N ASN A 134 -26.34 -1.09 -7.63
CA ASN A 134 -26.74 -2.15 -6.69
C ASN A 134 -25.75 -3.32 -6.56
N ASP A 135 -25.05 -3.67 -7.64
CA ASP A 135 -24.16 -4.84 -7.71
C ASP A 135 -22.67 -4.49 -7.82
N VAL A 136 -22.32 -3.20 -7.67
CA VAL A 136 -20.93 -2.74 -7.72
C VAL A 136 -20.55 -2.31 -6.30
N PRO A 137 -19.68 -3.04 -5.58
CA PRO A 137 -19.23 -2.59 -4.27
C PRO A 137 -18.35 -1.34 -4.39
N VAL A 138 -18.33 -0.51 -3.35
CA VAL A 138 -17.45 0.67 -3.28
C VAL A 138 -15.99 0.25 -3.13
N ASN A 139 -15.74 -0.78 -2.33
CA ASN A 139 -14.42 -1.33 -2.12
C ASN A 139 -14.30 -2.63 -2.90
N ALA A 140 -13.30 -2.74 -3.77
CA ALA A 140 -13.00 -4.00 -4.43
C ALA A 140 -12.52 -5.03 -3.40
N GLY A 141 -13.03 -6.26 -3.49
CA GLY A 141 -12.44 -7.37 -2.75
C GLY A 141 -11.02 -7.62 -3.24
N VAL A 142 -10.04 -7.63 -2.32
CA VAL A 142 -8.65 -7.99 -2.62
C VAL A 142 -8.37 -9.41 -2.13
N ALA A 143 -7.69 -10.20 -2.97
CA ALA A 143 -7.24 -11.53 -2.56
C ALA A 143 -6.14 -11.41 -1.50
N SER A 144 -6.28 -12.18 -0.43
CA SER A 144 -5.28 -12.34 0.62
C SER A 144 -4.03 -13.07 0.10
N TYR A 145 -2.92 -12.94 0.82
CA TYR A 145 -1.71 -13.68 0.47
C TYR A 145 -1.91 -15.20 0.58
N ALA A 146 -2.73 -15.66 1.53
CA ALA A 146 -3.12 -17.05 1.65
C ALA A 146 -3.85 -17.58 0.39
N GLU A 147 -4.69 -16.76 -0.25
CA GLU A 147 -5.34 -17.12 -1.52
C GLU A 147 -4.36 -17.18 -2.67
N TRP A 148 -3.40 -16.24 -2.75
CA TRP A 148 -2.30 -16.31 -3.72
C TRP A 148 -1.43 -17.56 -3.55
N HIS A 149 -1.18 -17.96 -2.30
CA HIS A 149 -0.44 -19.18 -2.01
C HIS A 149 -1.21 -20.42 -2.47
N ARG A 150 -2.51 -20.50 -2.18
CA ARG A 150 -3.38 -21.57 -2.65
C ARG A 150 -3.41 -21.64 -4.18
N LEU A 151 -3.50 -20.50 -4.86
CA LEU A 151 -3.44 -20.44 -6.32
C LEU A 151 -2.12 -21.03 -6.83
N ALA A 152 -0.98 -20.71 -6.21
CA ALA A 152 0.31 -21.28 -6.58
C ALA A 152 0.37 -22.81 -6.35
N GLU A 153 -0.27 -23.33 -5.30
CA GLU A 153 -0.40 -24.77 -5.07
C GLU A 153 -1.28 -25.44 -6.14
N GLU A 154 -2.42 -24.84 -6.50
CA GLU A 154 -3.31 -25.33 -7.56
C GLU A 154 -2.62 -25.34 -8.92
N MET A 155 -1.86 -24.28 -9.24
CA MET A 155 -1.03 -24.20 -10.45
C MET A 155 0.02 -25.32 -10.46
N ASN A 156 0.73 -25.55 -9.35
CA ASN A 156 1.69 -26.65 -9.23
C ASN A 156 1.06 -28.04 -9.38
N GLY A 157 -0.17 -28.21 -8.87
CA GLY A 157 -0.93 -29.44 -9.01
C GLY A 157 -1.55 -29.65 -10.39
N GLY A 158 -1.42 -28.69 -11.31
CA GLY A 158 -2.07 -28.72 -12.63
C GLY A 158 -3.58 -28.45 -12.60
N GLY A 159 -4.10 -27.94 -11.48
CA GLY A 159 -5.51 -27.54 -11.34
C GLY A 159 -5.87 -26.30 -12.16
N VAL A 160 -4.88 -25.46 -12.47
CA VAL A 160 -5.04 -24.25 -13.30
C VAL A 160 -4.58 -24.53 -14.72
N GLN A 161 -5.53 -24.53 -15.67
CA GLN A 161 -5.28 -24.78 -17.08
C GLN A 161 -5.06 -23.49 -17.89
N ALA A 162 -5.62 -22.38 -17.44
CA ALA A 162 -5.44 -21.06 -18.03
C ALA A 162 -5.34 -20.01 -16.94
N LEU A 163 -4.36 -19.11 -17.04
CA LEU A 163 -4.19 -17.95 -16.18
C LEU A 163 -4.33 -16.69 -17.02
N ILE A 164 -5.27 -15.82 -16.64
CA ILE A 164 -5.49 -14.52 -17.28
C ILE A 164 -5.01 -13.42 -16.34
N VAL A 165 -4.04 -12.64 -16.77
CA VAL A 165 -3.40 -11.58 -15.99
C VAL A 165 -3.63 -10.24 -16.66
N ARG A 166 -4.06 -9.22 -15.91
CA ARG A 166 -4.26 -7.86 -16.41
C ARG A 166 -3.47 -6.86 -15.57
N ASP A 167 -2.55 -6.14 -16.20
CA ASP A 167 -1.75 -5.05 -15.61
C ASP A 167 -1.14 -5.39 -14.23
N ALA A 168 -0.79 -6.66 -14.02
CA ALA A 168 -0.22 -7.17 -12.77
C ALA A 168 1.07 -7.94 -13.05
N ASP A 169 2.15 -7.51 -12.40
CA ASP A 169 3.43 -8.18 -12.51
C ASP A 169 3.65 -9.15 -11.33
N LEU A 170 3.10 -10.34 -11.45
CA LEU A 170 3.13 -11.39 -10.44
C LEU A 170 4.52 -12.00 -10.22
N TRP A 171 5.40 -11.98 -11.23
CA TRP A 171 6.80 -12.40 -11.07
C TRP A 171 7.63 -11.39 -10.30
N HIS A 172 7.37 -10.10 -10.48
CA HIS A 172 8.07 -9.07 -9.73
C HIS A 172 7.50 -8.86 -8.32
N GLY A 173 6.18 -8.70 -8.21
CA GLY A 173 5.48 -8.20 -7.03
C GLY A 173 5.17 -9.23 -5.94
N LEU A 174 5.32 -10.53 -6.21
CA LEU A 174 5.13 -11.58 -5.21
C LEU A 174 6.46 -12.05 -4.59
N PRO A 175 6.48 -12.37 -3.29
CA PRO A 175 7.65 -12.99 -2.67
C PRO A 175 8.06 -14.29 -3.35
N ASN A 176 9.36 -14.55 -3.47
CA ASN A 176 9.83 -15.85 -4.01
C ASN A 176 9.30 -17.03 -3.18
N ALA A 177 9.19 -16.83 -1.86
CA ALA A 177 8.64 -17.81 -0.93
C ALA A 177 7.16 -18.15 -1.18
N ALA A 178 6.43 -17.32 -1.95
CA ALA A 178 5.07 -17.64 -2.40
C ALA A 178 5.02 -18.81 -3.40
N GLY A 179 6.15 -19.16 -4.04
CA GLY A 179 6.23 -20.27 -5.00
C GLY A 179 5.62 -19.99 -6.37
N PHE A 180 5.03 -18.82 -6.59
CA PHE A 180 4.28 -18.47 -7.79
C PHE A 180 5.11 -18.61 -9.08
N LYS A 181 6.34 -18.09 -9.09
CA LYS A 181 7.25 -18.18 -10.26
C LYS A 181 7.42 -19.61 -10.74
N ARG A 182 7.70 -20.53 -9.82
CA ARG A 182 7.87 -21.95 -10.15
C ARG A 182 6.55 -22.57 -10.62
N ALA A 183 5.45 -22.21 -9.97
CA ALA A 183 4.13 -22.71 -10.31
C ALA A 183 3.67 -22.29 -11.71
N SER A 184 4.06 -21.09 -12.15
CA SER A 184 3.67 -20.56 -13.46
C SER A 184 4.13 -21.43 -14.64
N PHE A 185 5.23 -22.17 -14.52
CA PHE A 185 5.69 -23.10 -15.56
C PHE A 185 4.80 -24.34 -15.75
N ASN A 186 3.89 -24.61 -14.81
CA ASN A 186 2.95 -25.73 -14.89
C ASN A 186 1.59 -25.32 -15.49
N VAL A 187 1.37 -24.03 -15.74
CA VAL A 187 0.12 -23.54 -16.35
C VAL A 187 0.25 -23.62 -17.87
N PRO A 188 -0.63 -24.38 -18.57
CA PRO A 188 -0.54 -24.57 -20.03
C PRO A 188 -0.76 -23.32 -20.88
N LEU A 189 -1.51 -22.35 -20.37
CA LEU A 189 -1.82 -21.11 -21.09
C LEU A 189 -1.84 -19.92 -20.13
N ILE A 190 -0.93 -18.98 -20.35
CA ILE A 190 -0.88 -17.70 -19.64
C ILE A 190 -1.16 -16.59 -20.65
N VAL A 191 -2.23 -15.83 -20.40
CA VAL A 191 -2.64 -14.69 -21.21
C VAL A 191 -2.38 -13.41 -20.41
N SER A 192 -1.53 -12.53 -20.92
CA SER A 192 -1.28 -11.21 -20.34
C SER A 192 -1.97 -10.11 -21.14
N PHE A 193 -2.75 -9.30 -20.44
CA PHE A 193 -3.30 -8.03 -20.88
C PHE A 193 -2.44 -6.92 -20.28
N SER A 194 -1.55 -6.34 -21.08
CA SER A 194 -0.63 -5.30 -20.62
C SER A 194 -0.25 -4.34 -21.73
N GLY A 195 -0.03 -3.08 -21.38
CA GLY A 195 0.57 -2.08 -22.26
C GLY A 195 2.11 -2.13 -22.27
N LEU A 196 2.73 -2.93 -21.40
CA LEU A 196 4.17 -2.99 -21.20
C LEU A 196 4.67 -4.44 -21.20
N MET A 197 5.91 -4.66 -21.65
CA MET A 197 6.56 -5.96 -21.58
C MET A 197 7.26 -6.13 -20.22
N ASP A 198 6.45 -6.19 -19.16
CA ASP A 198 6.88 -6.47 -17.78
C ASP A 198 7.28 -7.94 -17.57
N ASP A 199 7.69 -8.30 -16.35
CA ASP A 199 8.24 -9.61 -16.02
C ASP A 199 7.20 -10.73 -16.27
N THR A 200 5.96 -10.51 -15.87
CA THR A 200 4.87 -11.48 -16.11
C THR A 200 4.46 -11.56 -17.58
N THR A 201 4.44 -10.43 -18.29
CA THR A 201 4.10 -10.38 -19.71
C THR A 201 5.17 -11.06 -20.57
N ALA A 202 6.45 -10.90 -20.22
CA ALA A 202 7.57 -11.49 -20.96
C ALA A 202 7.58 -13.02 -20.93
N MET A 203 6.93 -13.64 -19.94
CA MET A 203 6.83 -15.10 -19.82
C MET A 203 5.48 -15.67 -20.29
N SER A 204 4.52 -14.80 -20.66
CA SER A 204 3.18 -15.22 -21.05
C SER A 204 3.15 -15.85 -22.44
N ASP A 205 2.26 -16.82 -22.66
CA ASP A 205 2.10 -17.51 -23.96
C ASP A 205 1.38 -16.64 -24.98
N LEU A 206 0.43 -15.83 -24.51
CA LEU A 206 -0.33 -14.88 -25.34
C LEU A 206 -0.30 -13.50 -24.70
N VAL A 207 0.23 -12.53 -25.43
CA VAL A 207 0.20 -11.12 -25.05
C VAL A 207 -0.87 -10.41 -25.85
N LEU A 208 -1.80 -9.77 -25.15
CA LEU A 208 -2.88 -8.96 -25.71
C LEU A 208 -2.65 -7.49 -25.30
N PRO A 209 -2.09 -6.66 -26.20
CA PRO A 209 -1.82 -5.26 -25.90
C PRO A 209 -3.09 -4.49 -25.55
N GLN A 210 -3.14 -3.94 -24.35
CA GLN A 210 -4.29 -3.18 -23.87
C GLN A 210 -4.18 -1.69 -24.21
N HIS A 211 -5.33 -1.02 -24.36
CA HIS A 211 -5.40 0.44 -24.33
C HIS A 211 -4.74 1.03 -23.09
N ASN A 212 -4.06 2.16 -23.25
CA ASN A 212 -3.77 3.04 -22.12
C ASN A 212 -5.08 3.68 -21.62
N TYR A 213 -5.16 4.07 -20.35
CA TYR A 213 -6.34 4.75 -19.80
C TYR A 213 -6.72 6.04 -20.57
N LEU A 214 -5.77 6.70 -21.25
CA LEU A 214 -6.05 7.86 -22.11
C LEU A 214 -6.74 7.51 -23.44
N GLU A 215 -6.76 6.23 -23.82
CA GLU A 215 -7.31 5.67 -25.06
C GLU A 215 -8.64 4.93 -24.83
N ASP A 216 -9.07 4.75 -23.58
CA ASP A 216 -10.18 3.85 -23.26
C ASP A 216 -11.37 4.54 -22.58
N TRP A 217 -12.54 3.94 -22.72
CA TRP A 217 -13.70 4.28 -21.90
C TRP A 217 -13.60 3.59 -20.54
N GLY A 218 -14.17 4.20 -19.49
CA GLY A 218 -14.17 3.58 -18.18
C GLY A 218 -14.99 4.33 -17.14
N THR A 219 -15.12 3.72 -15.98
CA THR A 219 -15.74 4.29 -14.78
C THR A 219 -14.89 3.98 -13.57
N ASP A 220 -14.93 4.85 -12.56
CA ASP A 220 -14.22 4.67 -11.31
C ASP A 220 -15.11 5.07 -10.13
N ILE A 221 -15.03 4.34 -9.02
CA ILE A 221 -15.59 4.75 -7.73
C ILE A 221 -14.39 4.96 -6.81
N PRO A 222 -14.10 6.19 -6.35
CA PRO A 222 -12.90 6.45 -5.57
C PRO A 222 -12.87 5.67 -4.26
N ASP A 223 -11.74 5.00 -4.01
CA ASP A 223 -11.40 4.34 -2.74
C ASP A 223 -10.01 4.82 -2.27
N ALA A 224 -9.88 5.55 -1.16
CA ALA A 224 -10.95 6.01 -0.26
C ALA A 224 -11.82 7.12 -0.89
N GLY A 225 -13.13 7.01 -0.70
CA GLY A 225 -14.11 7.98 -1.21
C GLY A 225 -14.19 9.28 -0.38
N PRO A 226 -14.88 10.33 -0.89
CA PRO A 226 -14.93 11.66 -0.30
C PRO A 226 -16.01 11.84 0.81
N GLY A 227 -16.61 10.76 1.30
CA GLY A 227 -17.72 10.78 2.27
C GLY A 227 -19.12 10.95 1.66
N PHE A 228 -19.21 10.88 0.33
CA PHE A 228 -20.48 10.93 -0.42
C PHE A 228 -20.38 10.16 -1.73
N GLN A 229 -21.52 9.75 -2.29
CA GLN A 229 -21.54 8.94 -3.51
C GLN A 229 -20.88 9.69 -4.67
N THR A 230 -19.92 9.04 -5.32
CA THR A 230 -19.13 9.61 -6.43
C THR A 230 -18.84 8.52 -7.45
N VAL A 231 -18.99 8.86 -8.73
CA VAL A 231 -18.63 8.01 -9.88
C VAL A 231 -17.87 8.85 -10.88
N GLY A 232 -16.61 8.51 -11.13
CA GLY A 232 -15.81 9.07 -12.21
C GLY A 232 -16.18 8.43 -13.55
N PHE A 233 -16.13 9.23 -14.62
CA PHE A 233 -16.31 8.76 -16.00
C PHE A 233 -15.07 9.11 -16.82
N GLN A 234 -14.43 8.07 -17.36
CA GLN A 234 -13.27 8.20 -18.25
C GLN A 234 -13.74 8.17 -19.70
N GLN A 235 -13.21 9.11 -20.49
CA GLN A 235 -13.38 9.15 -21.93
C GLN A 235 -12.00 9.15 -22.62
N PRO A 236 -11.87 8.53 -23.79
CA PRO A 236 -10.64 8.60 -24.56
C PRO A 236 -10.34 10.03 -24.99
N VAL A 237 -9.15 10.52 -24.68
CA VAL A 237 -8.66 11.86 -25.08
C VAL A 237 -7.72 11.80 -26.28
N VAL A 238 -7.28 10.59 -26.63
CA VAL A 238 -6.52 10.28 -27.85
C VAL A 238 -7.14 9.05 -28.52
N ARG A 239 -6.91 8.91 -29.82
CA ARG A 239 -7.23 7.66 -30.52
C ARG A 239 -6.18 6.60 -30.18
N PRO A 240 -6.54 5.31 -30.14
CA PRO A 240 -5.57 4.26 -29.90
C PRO A 240 -4.42 4.32 -30.91
N PHE A 241 -3.18 4.41 -30.44
CA PHE A 241 -2.02 4.67 -31.31
C PHE A 241 -1.81 3.60 -32.40
N PHE A 242 -2.25 2.37 -32.13
CA PHE A 242 -2.08 1.23 -33.04
C PHE A 242 -3.33 0.90 -33.87
N GLU A 243 -4.38 1.73 -33.80
CA GLU A 243 -5.65 1.55 -34.55
C GLU A 243 -5.41 1.39 -36.06
N ALA A 244 -4.50 2.18 -36.64
CA ALA A 244 -4.22 2.17 -38.08
C ALA A 244 -3.51 0.90 -38.59
N ARG A 245 -3.11 -0.03 -37.72
CA ARG A 245 -2.46 -1.29 -38.13
C ARG A 245 -3.47 -2.35 -38.60
N GLY A 246 -4.77 -2.06 -38.52
CA GLY A 246 -5.86 -2.92 -38.98
C GLY A 246 -6.56 -3.63 -37.83
N GLU A 247 -7.73 -4.21 -38.09
CA GLU A 247 -8.61 -4.81 -37.08
C GLU A 247 -7.92 -5.87 -36.19
N GLN A 248 -6.85 -6.50 -36.69
CA GLN A 248 -6.12 -7.60 -36.05
C GLN A 248 -4.77 -7.18 -35.42
N LEU A 249 -4.32 -5.93 -35.59
CA LEU A 249 -2.95 -5.51 -35.23
C LEU A 249 -2.88 -4.24 -34.36
N GLY A 250 -3.98 -3.92 -33.67
CA GLY A 250 -4.09 -2.78 -32.74
C GLY A 250 -4.18 -3.18 -31.27
N THR A 251 -4.08 -2.20 -30.38
CA THR A 251 -4.47 -2.33 -28.97
C THR A 251 -5.99 -2.32 -28.85
N ARG A 252 -6.54 -2.94 -27.79
CA ARG A 252 -7.98 -2.93 -27.47
C ARG A 252 -8.19 -2.84 -25.96
N GLY A 253 -9.31 -2.28 -25.53
CA GLY A 253 -9.70 -2.26 -24.11
C GLY A 253 -10.07 -3.67 -23.63
N LEU A 254 -9.78 -4.00 -22.36
CA LEU A 254 -10.09 -5.32 -21.80
C LEU A 254 -11.59 -5.66 -21.96
N GLY A 255 -12.47 -4.70 -21.64
CA GLY A 255 -13.92 -4.90 -21.72
C GLY A 255 -14.36 -5.32 -23.12
N ASP A 256 -13.89 -4.62 -24.15
CA ASP A 256 -14.19 -4.96 -25.54
C ASP A 256 -13.61 -6.32 -25.96
N ILE A 257 -12.41 -6.68 -25.47
CA ILE A 257 -11.84 -8.01 -25.74
C ILE A 257 -12.73 -9.10 -25.12
N LEU A 258 -13.11 -8.96 -23.85
CA LEU A 258 -13.95 -9.94 -23.15
C LEU A 258 -15.34 -10.08 -23.81
N LEU A 259 -15.96 -8.96 -24.18
CA LEU A 259 -17.23 -8.95 -24.92
C LEU A 259 -17.12 -9.69 -26.26
N GLN A 260 -16.07 -9.43 -27.03
CA GLN A 260 -15.87 -10.10 -28.31
C GLN A 260 -15.57 -11.60 -28.15
N VAL A 261 -14.79 -11.98 -27.14
CA VAL A 261 -14.55 -13.39 -26.81
C VAL A 261 -15.86 -14.08 -26.47
N ALA A 262 -16.68 -13.48 -25.60
CA ALA A 262 -18.00 -14.01 -25.24
C ALA A 262 -18.90 -14.16 -26.47
N GLN A 263 -18.97 -13.13 -27.34
CA GLN A 263 -19.74 -13.19 -28.58
C GLN A 263 -19.28 -14.32 -29.50
N ARG A 264 -17.96 -14.50 -29.67
CA ARG A 264 -17.37 -15.59 -30.48
C ARG A 264 -17.67 -16.96 -29.89
N MET A 265 -17.72 -17.07 -28.57
CA MET A 265 -18.10 -18.27 -27.84
C MET A 265 -19.61 -18.46 -27.73
N GLN A 266 -20.42 -17.52 -28.25
CA GLN A 266 -21.88 -17.51 -28.13
C GLN A 266 -22.35 -17.54 -26.67
N LEU A 267 -21.62 -16.86 -25.79
CA LEU A 267 -21.96 -16.66 -24.39
C LEU A 267 -22.70 -15.33 -24.21
N ASP A 268 -23.88 -15.38 -23.59
CA ASP A 268 -24.59 -14.20 -23.14
C ASP A 268 -24.07 -13.80 -21.76
N LEU A 269 -23.50 -12.59 -21.66
CA LEU A 269 -22.99 -12.05 -20.40
C LEU A 269 -24.07 -11.31 -19.59
N GLY A 270 -25.28 -11.12 -20.14
CA GLY A 270 -26.34 -10.34 -19.49
C GLY A 270 -26.02 -8.84 -19.38
N LEU A 271 -25.07 -8.34 -20.17
CA LEU A 271 -24.62 -6.95 -20.15
C LEU A 271 -25.37 -6.10 -21.20
N PRO A 272 -25.75 -4.85 -20.88
CA PRO A 272 -26.48 -3.98 -21.78
C PRO A 272 -25.55 -3.27 -22.78
N GLY A 273 -25.04 -4.01 -23.77
CA GLY A 273 -24.24 -3.43 -24.86
C GLY A 273 -23.33 -4.43 -25.57
N GLU A 274 -22.93 -4.09 -26.79
CA GLU A 274 -21.96 -4.84 -27.60
C GLU A 274 -20.53 -4.29 -27.46
N THR A 275 -20.39 -3.08 -26.91
CA THR A 275 -19.09 -2.44 -26.64
C THR A 275 -18.98 -1.99 -25.18
N PHE A 276 -17.76 -1.85 -24.68
CA PHE A 276 -17.53 -1.39 -23.31
C PHE A 276 -18.03 0.05 -23.10
N LYS A 277 -17.95 0.89 -24.14
CA LYS A 277 -18.56 2.24 -24.12
C LYS A 277 -20.06 2.19 -23.84
N GLU A 278 -20.79 1.26 -24.45
CA GLU A 278 -22.24 1.14 -24.24
C GLU A 278 -22.57 0.72 -22.81
N ILE A 279 -21.75 -0.16 -22.21
CA ILE A 279 -21.85 -0.53 -20.79
C ILE A 279 -21.62 0.70 -19.90
N VAL A 280 -20.60 1.51 -20.18
CA VAL A 280 -20.34 2.76 -19.45
C VAL A 280 -21.52 3.73 -19.60
N GLN A 281 -22.10 3.84 -20.80
CA GLN A 281 -23.28 4.66 -21.04
C GLN A 281 -24.52 4.15 -20.30
N ASP A 282 -24.66 2.83 -20.14
CA ASP A 282 -25.74 2.25 -19.34
C ASP A 282 -25.61 2.62 -17.85
N GLY A 283 -24.41 2.53 -17.28
CA GLY A 283 -24.16 3.03 -15.92
C GLY A 283 -24.53 4.51 -15.77
N ALA A 284 -24.24 5.34 -16.78
CA ALA A 284 -24.69 6.73 -16.78
C ALA A 284 -26.23 6.88 -16.90
N ARG A 285 -26.93 5.98 -17.59
CA ARG A 285 -28.41 5.99 -17.65
C ARG A 285 -29.02 5.70 -16.29
N GLN A 286 -28.47 4.73 -15.55
CA GLN A 286 -28.93 4.44 -14.19
C GLN A 286 -28.83 5.69 -13.30
N LEU A 287 -27.71 6.42 -13.35
CA LEU A 287 -27.55 7.69 -12.61
C LEU A 287 -28.46 8.81 -13.12
N PHE A 288 -28.77 8.84 -14.42
CA PHE A 288 -29.70 9.81 -15.00
C PHE A 288 -31.12 9.60 -14.47
N ASP A 289 -31.57 8.34 -14.39
CA ASP A 289 -32.91 7.95 -13.93
C ASP A 289 -33.15 8.27 -12.45
N GLU A 290 -32.07 8.33 -11.64
CA GLU A 290 -32.12 8.78 -10.25
C GLU A 290 -32.50 10.27 -10.09
N ASN A 291 -32.33 11.09 -11.14
CA ASN A 291 -32.66 12.53 -11.16
C ASN A 291 -32.09 13.35 -9.97
N ARG A 292 -30.90 12.97 -9.51
CA ARG A 292 -30.19 13.59 -8.37
C ARG A 292 -28.68 13.77 -8.65
N GLY A 293 -27.97 14.27 -7.65
CA GLY A 293 -26.54 14.56 -7.76
C GLY A 293 -26.19 15.83 -8.54
N SER A 294 -24.91 15.96 -8.86
CA SER A 294 -24.25 17.16 -9.38
C SER A 294 -24.57 17.50 -10.84
N VAL A 295 -25.12 16.53 -11.58
CA VAL A 295 -25.56 16.68 -12.96
C VAL A 295 -27.03 16.27 -13.04
N LYS A 296 -27.86 17.16 -13.57
CA LYS A 296 -29.25 16.88 -13.90
C LYS A 296 -29.54 17.46 -15.27
N ALA A 297 -30.32 16.74 -16.07
CA ALA A 297 -30.75 17.21 -17.38
C ALA A 297 -32.15 16.68 -17.70
N SER A 298 -32.81 17.29 -18.69
CA SER A 298 -34.10 16.80 -19.19
C SER A 298 -33.97 15.65 -20.19
N THR A 299 -32.77 15.40 -20.70
CA THR A 299 -32.46 14.33 -21.66
C THR A 299 -31.19 13.60 -21.26
N PHE A 300 -31.12 12.31 -21.57
CA PHE A 300 -29.91 11.52 -21.33
C PHE A 300 -28.69 12.12 -22.03
N GLN A 301 -28.82 12.62 -23.27
CA GLN A 301 -27.69 13.23 -23.96
C GLN A 301 -27.15 14.47 -23.23
N GLY A 302 -28.03 15.30 -22.67
CA GLY A 302 -27.63 16.44 -21.85
C GLY A 302 -26.92 16.01 -20.57
N PHE A 303 -27.41 14.95 -19.92
CA PHE A 303 -26.78 14.37 -18.74
C PHE A 303 -25.41 13.78 -19.07
N TRP A 304 -25.32 12.94 -20.10
CA TRP A 304 -24.10 12.30 -20.57
C TRP A 304 -22.99 13.31 -20.88
N ASN A 305 -23.32 14.36 -21.63
CA ASN A 305 -22.37 15.45 -21.90
C ASN A 305 -21.95 16.16 -20.60
N GLY A 306 -22.88 16.36 -19.66
CA GLY A 306 -22.63 17.02 -18.39
C GLY A 306 -21.69 16.24 -17.47
N VAL A 307 -21.86 14.92 -17.36
CA VAL A 307 -20.95 14.07 -16.55
C VAL A 307 -19.57 14.00 -17.17
N LEU A 308 -19.47 13.85 -18.50
CA LEU A 308 -18.18 13.84 -19.21
C LEU A 308 -17.43 15.18 -19.08
N GLN A 309 -18.14 16.31 -19.18
CA GLN A 309 -17.54 17.63 -19.02
C GLN A 309 -16.96 17.84 -17.62
N ARG A 310 -17.55 17.21 -16.60
CA ARG A 310 -17.13 17.30 -15.19
C ARG A 310 -16.18 16.19 -14.77
N GLY A 311 -15.94 15.20 -15.63
CA GLY A 311 -15.18 13.99 -15.33
C GLY A 311 -15.90 12.99 -14.43
N GLY A 312 -17.18 13.21 -14.10
CA GLY A 312 -17.90 12.39 -13.15
C GLY A 312 -19.28 12.90 -12.75
N TRP A 313 -19.92 12.13 -11.88
CA TRP A 313 -21.15 12.45 -11.17
C TRP A 313 -20.93 12.25 -9.67
N TRP A 314 -21.53 13.09 -8.84
CA TRP A 314 -21.48 12.94 -7.37
C TRP A 314 -22.73 13.50 -6.72
N ASP A 315 -23.12 12.93 -5.58
CA ASP A 315 -24.25 13.41 -4.78
C ASP A 315 -23.81 13.69 -3.35
N THR A 316 -23.51 14.96 -3.06
CA THR A 316 -23.04 15.41 -1.75
C THR A 316 -24.08 15.27 -0.64
N SER A 317 -25.34 14.98 -0.98
CA SER A 317 -26.41 14.69 -0.02
C SER A 317 -26.52 13.21 0.31
N ALA A 318 -26.04 12.32 -0.55
CA ALA A 318 -26.00 10.88 -0.32
C ALA A 318 -24.75 10.52 0.48
N ARG A 319 -24.88 10.44 1.81
CA ARG A 319 -23.79 10.19 2.78
C ARG A 319 -24.12 9.00 3.68
N GLU A 320 -23.09 8.35 4.22
CA GLU A 320 -23.28 7.42 5.33
C GLU A 320 -23.48 8.21 6.62
N THR A 321 -24.60 7.98 7.29
CA THR A 321 -24.94 8.66 8.56
C THR A 321 -24.90 7.71 9.74
N ARG A 322 -24.99 6.40 9.48
CA ARG A 322 -24.92 5.38 10.50
C ARG A 322 -23.47 5.13 10.85
N VAL A 323 -23.13 5.46 12.08
CA VAL A 323 -21.89 5.05 12.71
C VAL A 323 -22.07 3.62 13.25
N PRO A 324 -21.35 2.60 12.76
CA PRO A 324 -21.43 1.25 13.30
C PRO A 324 -21.01 1.25 14.78
N ALA A 325 -21.57 0.35 15.60
CA ALA A 325 -21.13 0.21 16.98
C ALA A 325 -19.64 -0.20 17.04
N PRO A 326 -18.86 0.29 18.03
CA PRO A 326 -17.50 -0.17 18.24
C PRO A 326 -17.46 -1.68 18.45
N LEU A 327 -16.50 -2.34 17.82
CA LEU A 327 -16.16 -3.72 18.15
C LEU A 327 -15.21 -3.74 19.35
N PRO A 328 -15.23 -4.79 20.19
CA PRO A 328 -14.27 -4.97 21.27
C PRO A 328 -12.82 -4.81 20.85
N LEU A 329 -11.99 -4.35 21.78
CA LEU A 329 -10.54 -4.49 21.64
C LEU A 329 -10.13 -5.97 21.60
N VAL A 330 -9.06 -6.24 20.87
CA VAL A 330 -8.47 -7.57 20.73
C VAL A 330 -7.07 -7.57 21.32
N GLU A 331 -6.62 -8.75 21.74
CA GLU A 331 -5.25 -8.90 22.24
C GLU A 331 -4.26 -8.63 21.10
N VAL A 332 -3.21 -7.87 21.39
CA VAL A 332 -2.13 -7.58 20.44
C VAL A 332 -0.94 -8.47 20.79
N PRO A 333 -0.79 -9.65 20.14
CA PRO A 333 0.38 -10.49 20.35
C PRO A 333 1.62 -9.80 19.78
N LEU A 334 2.82 -10.21 20.23
CA LEU A 334 4.06 -9.79 19.59
C LEU A 334 4.09 -10.30 18.14
N ALA A 335 4.55 -9.44 17.23
CA ALA A 335 4.82 -9.86 15.85
C ALA A 335 5.92 -10.94 15.82
N SER A 336 5.75 -11.91 14.93
CA SER A 336 6.70 -12.98 14.70
C SER A 336 7.72 -12.57 13.64
N PHE A 337 8.98 -12.91 13.88
CA PHE A 337 10.10 -12.58 13.01
C PHE A 337 11.09 -13.75 12.93
N GLY A 338 11.85 -13.83 11.82
CA GLY A 338 12.99 -14.75 11.70
C GLY A 338 14.14 -14.43 12.68
N GLY A 339 15.10 -15.36 12.79
CA GLY A 339 16.18 -15.31 13.79
C GLY A 339 17.38 -14.39 13.48
N ARG A 340 17.22 -13.43 12.56
CA ARG A 340 18.32 -12.59 12.03
C ARG A 340 18.47 -11.26 12.77
N GLU A 341 19.53 -10.50 12.50
CA GLU A 341 19.88 -9.30 13.27
C GLU A 341 18.90 -8.13 13.04
N PHE A 342 18.72 -7.70 11.79
CA PHE A 342 18.01 -6.46 11.45
C PHE A 342 16.57 -6.70 11.02
N TYR A 343 15.67 -5.79 11.37
CA TYR A 343 14.36 -5.72 10.72
C TYR A 343 14.52 -5.15 9.32
N LEU A 344 13.97 -5.84 8.32
CA LEU A 344 13.88 -5.32 6.96
C LEU A 344 12.60 -4.48 6.85
N MET A 345 12.75 -3.22 6.45
CA MET A 345 11.62 -2.32 6.18
C MET A 345 11.55 -1.96 4.70
N PRO A 346 10.78 -2.71 3.90
CA PRO A 346 10.49 -2.34 2.52
C PRO A 346 9.69 -1.04 2.47
N PHE A 347 9.99 -0.16 1.52
CA PHE A 347 9.20 1.06 1.31
C PHE A 347 9.03 1.38 -0.17
N ALA A 348 7.90 1.99 -0.56
CA ALA A 348 7.71 2.47 -1.92
C ALA A 348 8.30 3.88 -2.07
N THR A 349 8.96 4.13 -3.20
CA THR A 349 9.41 5.49 -3.56
C THR A 349 8.30 6.22 -4.30
N THR A 350 8.24 7.55 -4.18
CA THR A 350 7.28 8.38 -4.94
C THR A 350 7.49 8.26 -6.44
N GLY A 351 8.72 8.00 -6.88
CA GLY A 351 9.08 7.90 -8.30
C GLY A 351 8.46 6.67 -8.95
N ILE A 352 8.86 5.46 -8.55
CA ILE A 352 8.48 4.21 -9.24
C ILE A 352 7.45 3.35 -8.50
N GLY A 353 7.06 3.73 -7.28
CA GLY A 353 6.06 3.02 -6.48
C GLY A 353 6.47 1.59 -6.16
N ASP A 354 5.59 0.65 -6.50
CA ASP A 354 5.75 -0.80 -6.36
C ASP A 354 6.56 -1.47 -7.49
N GLY A 355 6.95 -0.70 -8.52
CA GLY A 355 7.66 -1.19 -9.70
C GLY A 355 6.94 -0.93 -11.02
N ARG A 356 5.63 -0.63 -10.99
CA ARG A 356 4.87 -0.27 -12.20
C ARG A 356 5.45 0.93 -12.95
N GLY A 357 6.08 1.86 -12.23
CA GLY A 357 6.76 3.02 -12.81
C GLY A 357 8.18 2.76 -13.32
N ALA A 358 8.77 1.58 -13.08
CA ALA A 358 10.19 1.32 -13.33
C ALA A 358 10.56 1.37 -14.81
N ALA A 359 9.62 1.11 -15.72
CA ALA A 359 9.84 1.21 -17.16
C ALA A 359 9.76 2.65 -17.70
N LEU A 360 9.32 3.62 -16.89
CA LEU A 360 9.09 5.00 -17.28
C LEU A 360 10.30 5.88 -16.91
N PRO A 361 11.02 6.46 -17.89
CA PRO A 361 12.31 7.11 -17.63
C PRO A 361 12.21 8.35 -16.74
N TRP A 362 11.10 9.08 -16.82
CA TRP A 362 10.87 10.24 -15.94
C TRP A 362 10.67 9.80 -14.49
N MET A 363 9.86 8.75 -14.26
CA MET A 363 9.66 8.18 -12.93
C MET A 363 10.95 7.57 -12.36
N GLN A 364 11.72 6.85 -13.18
CA GLN A 364 13.06 6.35 -12.81
C GLN A 364 14.04 7.47 -12.44
N SER A 365 13.89 8.65 -13.04
CA SER A 365 14.74 9.82 -12.78
C SER A 365 14.20 10.71 -11.68
N THR A 366 13.01 10.43 -11.13
CA THR A 366 12.44 11.20 -10.02
C THR A 366 13.22 10.86 -8.74
N PRO A 367 13.91 11.82 -8.11
CA PRO A 367 14.63 11.57 -6.87
C PRO A 367 13.68 11.17 -5.74
N ASP A 368 14.10 10.19 -4.93
CA ASP A 368 13.45 9.93 -3.65
C ASP A 368 13.47 11.21 -2.79
N PRO A 369 12.34 11.66 -2.21
CA PRO A 369 12.30 12.94 -1.52
C PRO A 369 13.15 13.02 -0.24
N ILE A 370 13.56 11.89 0.33
CA ILE A 370 14.36 11.84 1.56
C ILE A 370 15.86 11.69 1.24
N SER A 371 16.22 10.77 0.33
CA SER A 371 17.62 10.43 0.00
C SER A 371 18.13 11.02 -1.31
N THR A 372 17.22 11.52 -2.16
CA THR A 372 17.46 11.92 -3.55
C THR A 372 18.00 10.83 -4.48
N ALA A 373 18.04 9.58 -4.00
CA ALA A 373 18.50 8.44 -4.78
C ALA A 373 17.52 8.11 -5.93
N THR A 374 18.09 7.57 -7.01
CA THR A 374 17.40 7.24 -8.27
C THR A 374 18.00 5.99 -8.89
N TRP A 375 17.41 5.40 -9.94
CA TRP A 375 18.03 4.39 -10.83
C TRP A 375 18.63 3.09 -10.23
N GLN A 376 18.75 2.92 -8.92
CA GLN A 376 19.34 1.76 -8.26
C GLN A 376 18.61 1.50 -6.95
N THR A 377 18.71 0.28 -6.43
CA THR A 377 18.27 -0.05 -5.07
C THR A 377 19.36 0.33 -4.09
N TRP A 378 19.00 1.10 -3.06
CA TRP A 378 19.89 1.44 -1.94
C TRP A 378 19.36 0.87 -0.62
N VAL A 379 20.17 0.90 0.42
CA VAL A 379 19.85 0.39 1.75
C VAL A 379 20.13 1.48 2.76
N GLU A 380 19.08 2.02 3.36
CA GLU A 380 19.22 3.01 4.42
C GLU A 380 19.59 2.28 5.72
N ILE A 381 20.74 2.66 6.28
CA ILE A 381 21.30 2.08 7.51
C ILE A 381 21.55 3.21 8.49
N ASN A 382 21.23 3.02 9.77
CA ASN A 382 21.58 4.00 10.80
C ASN A 382 23.08 4.35 10.74
N MET A 383 23.41 5.64 10.77
CA MET A 383 24.80 6.12 10.63
C MET A 383 25.76 5.49 11.66
N ARG A 384 25.38 5.38 12.94
CA ARG A 384 26.25 4.80 13.98
C ARG A 384 26.47 3.32 13.73
N LYS A 385 25.42 2.60 13.36
CA LYS A 385 25.51 1.17 13.06
C LYS A 385 26.34 0.93 11.80
N ALA A 386 26.25 1.82 10.80
CA ALA A 386 27.10 1.77 9.63
C ALA A 386 28.58 1.98 10.00
N GLU A 387 28.91 2.95 10.86
CA GLU A 387 30.27 3.17 11.38
C GLU A 387 30.79 1.94 12.16
N GLU A 388 29.98 1.36 13.05
CA GLU A 388 30.32 0.14 13.80
C GLU A 388 30.65 -1.04 12.89
N LEU A 389 29.95 -1.15 11.76
CA LEU A 389 30.11 -2.21 10.77
C LEU A 389 31.13 -1.87 9.67
N ASP A 390 31.81 -0.73 9.76
CA ASP A 390 32.72 -0.20 8.72
C ASP A 390 32.04 -0.09 7.34
N ILE A 391 30.75 0.26 7.29
CA ILE A 391 29.98 0.43 6.05
C ILE A 391 29.93 1.90 5.65
N SER A 392 30.37 2.21 4.43
CA SER A 392 30.33 3.54 3.84
C SER A 392 29.27 3.66 2.75
N GLU A 393 28.84 4.88 2.43
CA GLU A 393 27.95 5.14 1.29
C GLU A 393 28.54 4.54 0.00
N GLY A 394 27.71 3.80 -0.74
CA GLY A 394 28.08 3.15 -2.00
C GLY A 394 28.76 1.79 -1.86
N ASP A 395 29.07 1.34 -0.64
CA ASP A 395 29.48 -0.05 -0.44
C ASP A 395 28.35 -0.98 -0.90
N VAL A 396 28.69 -1.97 -1.72
CA VAL A 396 27.72 -2.99 -2.12
C VAL A 396 27.62 -3.98 -0.97
N ILE A 397 26.43 -4.07 -0.38
CA ILE A 397 26.14 -4.98 0.72
C ILE A 397 25.21 -6.09 0.25
N ARG A 398 25.43 -7.29 0.77
CA ARG A 398 24.53 -8.42 0.62
C ARG A 398 23.55 -8.43 1.78
N ILE A 399 22.26 -8.41 1.47
CA ILE A 399 21.17 -8.53 2.43
C ILE A 399 20.61 -9.95 2.30
N THR A 400 20.57 -10.70 3.40
CA THR A 400 20.14 -12.10 3.39
C THR A 400 19.01 -12.32 4.39
N SER A 401 17.90 -12.89 3.92
CA SER A 401 16.84 -13.46 4.74
C SER A 401 16.84 -14.99 4.59
N ASP A 402 15.90 -15.67 5.25
CA ASP A 402 15.71 -17.11 5.05
C ASP A 402 15.07 -17.45 3.68
N ALA A 403 14.46 -16.47 3.02
CA ALA A 403 13.87 -16.62 1.69
C ALA A 403 14.86 -16.40 0.54
N GLY A 404 15.99 -15.72 0.78
CA GLY A 404 17.01 -15.48 -0.23
C GLY A 404 17.96 -14.34 0.08
N SER A 405 18.67 -13.85 -0.94
CA SER A 405 19.59 -12.72 -0.80
C SER A 405 19.56 -11.77 -2.00
N ILE A 406 19.77 -10.49 -1.74
CA ILE A 406 20.01 -9.45 -2.74
C ILE A 406 21.32 -8.70 -2.47
N GLU A 407 21.84 -8.02 -3.49
CA GLU A 407 22.91 -7.03 -3.34
C GLU A 407 22.34 -5.63 -3.64
N ALA A 408 22.66 -4.65 -2.80
CA ALA A 408 22.21 -3.26 -2.94
C ALA A 408 23.25 -2.28 -2.38
N LEU A 409 23.11 -0.99 -2.69
CA LEU A 409 24.08 0.03 -2.31
C LEU A 409 23.80 0.56 -0.90
N ALA A 410 24.79 0.52 0.00
CA ALA A 410 24.65 1.09 1.33
C ALA A 410 24.48 2.61 1.27
N TYR A 411 23.60 3.12 2.12
CA TYR A 411 23.29 4.53 2.30
C TYR A 411 23.15 4.84 3.80
N PRO A 412 24.25 5.19 4.50
CA PRO A 412 24.19 5.63 5.88
C PRO A 412 23.27 6.85 6.04
N HIS A 413 22.25 6.75 6.91
CA HIS A 413 21.18 7.74 7.04
C HIS A 413 20.81 7.94 8.53
N PRO A 414 20.57 9.17 9.00
CA PRO A 414 20.22 9.43 10.41
C PRO A 414 18.77 9.07 10.73
N GLY A 415 17.89 9.04 9.72
CA GLY A 415 16.47 8.75 9.84
C GLY A 415 16.11 7.25 9.76
N VAL A 416 16.96 6.37 10.28
CA VAL A 416 16.70 4.93 10.39
C VAL A 416 17.13 4.44 11.77
N ALA A 417 16.35 3.56 12.37
CA ALA A 417 16.67 3.00 13.67
C ALA A 417 17.87 2.02 13.62
N PRO A 418 18.65 1.89 14.71
CA PRO A 418 19.89 1.09 14.72
C PRO A 418 19.70 -0.40 14.37
N ASN A 419 18.53 -0.96 14.64
CA ASN A 419 18.18 -2.36 14.38
C ASN A 419 17.32 -2.55 13.11
N VAL A 420 17.16 -1.51 12.29
CA VAL A 420 16.35 -1.52 11.06
C VAL A 420 17.25 -1.24 9.86
N VAL A 421 17.01 -1.95 8.76
CA VAL A 421 17.49 -1.58 7.43
C VAL A 421 16.30 -1.32 6.53
N SER A 422 16.27 -0.17 5.87
CA SER A 422 15.17 0.20 4.98
C SER A 422 15.59 0.10 3.53
N VAL A 423 14.77 -0.53 2.68
CA VAL A 423 15.11 -0.78 1.28
C VAL A 423 13.92 -0.45 0.38
N PRO A 424 14.09 0.36 -0.68
CA PRO A 424 13.00 0.69 -1.57
C PRO A 424 12.62 -0.52 -2.43
N VAL A 425 11.31 -0.71 -2.63
CA VAL A 425 10.76 -1.68 -3.58
C VAL A 425 10.69 -1.07 -4.99
N GLY A 426 10.37 -1.90 -5.98
CA GLY A 426 10.08 -1.46 -7.35
C GLY A 426 11.22 -1.56 -8.35
N GLN A 427 12.44 -1.89 -7.93
CA GLN A 427 13.54 -2.25 -8.85
C GLN A 427 13.69 -3.79 -8.94
N GLY A 428 14.68 -4.25 -9.71
CA GLY A 428 15.03 -5.66 -9.84
C GLY A 428 14.18 -6.45 -10.82
N HIS A 429 13.71 -5.78 -11.88
CA HIS A 429 12.98 -6.39 -12.98
C HIS A 429 13.92 -7.17 -13.91
N PHE A 430 13.50 -8.36 -14.33
CA PHE A 430 14.16 -9.14 -15.37
C PHE A 430 13.74 -8.69 -16.79
N ALA A 431 12.56 -8.08 -16.90
CA ALA A 431 12.02 -7.48 -18.12
C ALA A 431 11.68 -5.99 -17.89
N GLY A 432 10.71 -5.41 -18.61
CA GLY A 432 10.34 -3.99 -18.48
C GLY A 432 11.14 -3.04 -19.39
N GLY A 433 11.65 -3.56 -20.50
CA GLY A 433 12.31 -2.78 -21.56
C GLY A 433 13.66 -2.19 -21.14
N ARG A 434 14.06 -1.08 -21.77
CA ARG A 434 15.41 -0.50 -21.63
C ARG A 434 15.70 0.17 -20.28
N TYR A 435 14.65 0.49 -19.50
CA TYR A 435 14.78 1.33 -18.31
C TYR A 435 14.69 0.51 -17.01
N ALA A 436 13.82 -0.50 -16.94
CA ALA A 436 13.64 -1.33 -15.74
C ALA A 436 14.57 -2.55 -15.70
N LYS A 437 14.84 -3.16 -16.86
CA LYS A 437 15.56 -4.43 -16.94
C LYS A 437 16.97 -4.33 -16.34
N ASP A 438 17.33 -5.36 -15.56
CA ASP A 438 18.67 -5.58 -14.98
C ASP A 438 19.17 -4.39 -14.14
N ARG A 439 18.26 -3.78 -13.38
CA ARG A 439 18.52 -2.58 -12.58
C ARG A 439 18.13 -2.77 -11.13
N GLY A 440 19.04 -2.42 -10.22
CA GLY A 440 18.82 -2.60 -8.79
C GLY A 440 18.54 -4.06 -8.41
N ALA A 441 17.82 -4.24 -7.32
CA ALA A 441 17.43 -5.53 -6.78
C ALA A 441 15.97 -5.52 -6.33
N ASN A 442 15.33 -6.68 -6.45
CA ASN A 442 13.94 -6.88 -6.07
C ASN A 442 13.87 -7.31 -4.59
N VAL A 443 13.42 -6.42 -3.72
CA VAL A 443 13.28 -6.69 -2.28
C VAL A 443 12.21 -7.74 -1.99
N TYR A 444 11.14 -7.82 -2.80
CA TYR A 444 10.10 -8.85 -2.64
C TYR A 444 10.70 -10.25 -2.74
N SER A 445 11.76 -10.43 -3.54
CA SER A 445 12.43 -11.72 -3.73
C SER A 445 13.03 -12.32 -2.45
N ILE A 446 13.22 -11.53 -1.39
CA ILE A 446 13.77 -11.96 -0.10
C ILE A 446 12.79 -11.81 1.06
N LEU A 447 11.52 -11.48 0.81
CA LEU A 447 10.53 -11.47 1.88
C LEU A 447 10.15 -12.90 2.28
N GLU A 448 10.03 -13.11 3.58
CA GLU A 448 9.51 -14.34 4.14
C GLU A 448 8.00 -14.48 3.85
N ALA A 449 7.53 -15.71 3.65
CA ALA A 449 6.12 -16.02 3.39
C ALA A 449 5.30 -16.06 4.69
N SER A 450 5.33 -14.97 5.44
CA SER A 450 4.55 -14.80 6.67
C SER A 450 3.23 -14.10 6.37
N SER A 451 2.16 -14.48 7.05
CA SER A 451 0.86 -13.83 6.94
C SER A 451 0.34 -13.37 8.30
N ASP A 452 -0.49 -12.34 8.28
CA ASP A 452 -1.34 -12.01 9.41
C ASP A 452 -2.32 -13.16 9.68
N ARG A 453 -2.46 -13.54 10.96
CA ARG A 453 -3.23 -14.72 11.37
C ARG A 453 -4.72 -14.58 11.09
N ASP A 454 -5.26 -13.37 11.24
CA ASP A 454 -6.71 -13.11 11.21
C ASP A 454 -7.20 -12.79 9.80
N THR A 455 -6.37 -12.12 8.99
CA THR A 455 -6.72 -11.65 7.65
C THR A 455 -6.10 -12.46 6.52
N GLY A 456 -5.03 -13.21 6.78
CA GLY A 456 -4.25 -13.88 5.73
C GLY A 456 -3.48 -12.93 4.82
N ALA A 457 -3.41 -11.63 5.15
CA ALA A 457 -2.63 -10.64 4.41
C ALA A 457 -1.12 -10.92 4.51
N LEU A 458 -0.34 -10.54 3.51
CA LEU A 458 1.11 -10.70 3.52
C LEU A 458 1.73 -9.82 4.62
N ALA A 459 2.44 -10.43 5.55
CA ALA A 459 3.20 -9.74 6.57
C ALA A 459 4.56 -9.26 6.01
N TRP A 460 4.55 -8.36 5.02
CA TRP A 460 5.74 -7.95 4.29
C TRP A 460 6.79 -7.21 5.15
N ALA A 461 6.40 -6.66 6.30
CA ALA A 461 7.31 -6.04 7.26
C ALA A 461 7.84 -7.03 8.33
N ALA A 462 7.43 -8.30 8.29
CA ALA A 462 7.80 -9.33 9.26
C ALA A 462 9.09 -10.10 8.91
N THR A 463 9.92 -9.57 8.01
CA THR A 463 11.19 -10.21 7.60
C THR A 463 12.36 -9.62 8.39
N LYS A 464 13.27 -10.48 8.88
CA LYS A 464 14.58 -10.04 9.38
C LYS A 464 15.70 -10.46 8.45
N VAL A 465 16.80 -9.73 8.49
CA VAL A 465 17.94 -9.90 7.58
C VAL A 465 19.27 -9.72 8.28
N ASP A 466 20.31 -10.32 7.73
CA ASP A 466 21.69 -10.00 8.02
C ASP A 466 22.31 -9.23 6.85
N ILE A 467 23.24 -8.32 7.14
CA ILE A 467 23.95 -7.52 6.14
C ILE A 467 25.45 -7.80 6.18
N VAL A 468 26.06 -7.94 5.00
CA VAL A 468 27.50 -8.20 4.88
C VAL A 468 28.09 -7.41 3.71
N LYS A 469 29.22 -6.73 3.91
CA LYS A 469 29.96 -6.06 2.84
C LYS A 469 30.48 -7.07 1.81
N THR A 470 30.32 -6.77 0.53
CA THR A 470 30.85 -7.62 -0.55
C THR A 470 32.28 -7.27 -0.96
N GLY A 471 32.78 -6.11 -0.53
CA GLY A 471 34.06 -5.53 -0.94
C GLY A 471 34.01 -4.76 -2.27
N LYS A 472 32.86 -4.73 -2.95
CA LYS A 472 32.63 -3.86 -4.12
C LYS A 472 32.11 -2.50 -3.65
N TRP A 473 32.40 -1.46 -4.42
CA TRP A 473 31.89 -0.11 -4.20
C TRP A 473 31.33 0.45 -5.50
N ILE A 474 30.17 1.09 -5.43
CA ILE A 474 29.50 1.76 -6.55
C ILE A 474 28.94 3.07 -6.03
N ARG A 475 29.19 4.17 -6.76
CA ARG A 475 28.60 5.47 -6.43
C ARG A 475 27.07 5.38 -6.44
N VAL A 476 26.44 5.80 -5.35
CA VAL A 476 24.98 5.92 -5.30
C VAL A 476 24.52 7.00 -6.28
N PRO A 477 23.68 6.68 -7.28
CA PRO A 477 23.10 7.68 -8.17
C PRO A 477 22.06 8.53 -7.42
N LYS A 478 22.47 9.71 -6.96
CA LYS A 478 21.65 10.68 -6.23
C LYS A 478 21.94 12.12 -6.68
N PHE A 479 21.02 13.03 -6.41
CA PHE A 479 21.14 14.44 -6.83
C PHE A 479 21.90 15.31 -5.82
N GLU A 480 21.79 14.99 -4.52
CA GLU A 480 22.57 15.68 -3.51
C GLU A 480 24.05 15.25 -3.55
N ASN A 481 24.94 16.14 -3.11
CA ASN A 481 26.33 15.75 -2.91
C ASN A 481 26.47 14.95 -1.60
N THR A 482 27.61 14.31 -1.38
CA THR A 482 27.90 13.64 -0.10
C THR A 482 27.83 14.67 1.03
N VAL A 483 26.82 14.57 1.89
CA VAL A 483 26.68 15.39 3.09
C VAL A 483 27.54 14.75 4.17
N SER A 484 28.72 15.32 4.43
CA SER A 484 29.69 14.74 5.36
C SER A 484 29.27 14.84 6.83
N GLU A 485 28.47 15.84 7.20
CA GLU A 485 27.87 15.98 8.52
C GLU A 485 26.47 16.59 8.40
N PRO A 486 25.43 16.02 9.03
CA PRO A 486 24.13 16.65 9.09
C PRO A 486 24.22 17.96 9.90
N PRO A 487 23.62 19.07 9.42
CA PRO A 487 23.60 20.32 10.16
C PRO A 487 22.94 20.13 11.53
N ARG A 488 23.61 20.59 12.60
CA ARG A 488 23.07 20.56 13.96
C ARG A 488 22.25 21.82 14.18
N ASP A 489 21.01 21.65 14.62
CA ASP A 489 20.17 22.76 15.04
C ASP A 489 20.38 23.04 16.53
N GLU A 490 21.08 24.13 16.81
CA GLU A 490 21.37 24.58 18.18
C GLU A 490 20.12 25.12 18.89
N GLU A 491 19.07 25.51 18.16
CA GLU A 491 17.84 26.08 18.70
C GLU A 491 16.72 25.05 18.92
N GLN A 492 16.92 23.77 18.55
CA GLN A 492 15.92 22.69 18.63
C GLN A 492 14.60 23.01 17.91
N LEU A 493 14.63 23.86 16.88
CA LEU A 493 13.51 24.21 16.00
C LEU A 493 13.21 23.09 14.98
N ILE A 494 14.15 22.18 14.74
CA ILE A 494 14.06 21.04 13.82
C ILE A 494 13.57 19.78 14.56
N ILE A 495 12.77 18.95 13.86
CA ILE A 495 12.32 17.63 14.31
C ILE A 495 13.50 16.88 14.94
N LYS A 496 13.40 16.57 16.23
CA LYS A 496 14.42 15.80 16.95
C LYS A 496 14.43 14.38 16.38
N ILE A 497 15.28 14.13 15.38
CA ILE A 497 15.57 12.79 14.85
C ILE A 497 16.29 12.04 15.98
N THR A 498 15.51 11.40 16.84
CA THR A 498 16.00 10.73 18.04
C THR A 498 15.88 9.23 17.86
N PRO A 499 16.83 8.56 17.18
CA PRO A 499 17.13 7.17 17.53
C PRO A 499 17.98 7.12 18.81
N VAL A 500 18.25 8.27 19.43
CA VAL A 500 19.25 8.49 20.48
C VAL A 500 18.55 8.68 21.83
N ASP A 501 18.02 7.62 22.41
CA ASP A 501 18.04 7.49 23.86
C ASP A 501 18.71 6.16 24.20
N THR A 502 19.73 6.29 25.04
CA THR A 502 20.67 5.28 25.54
C THR A 502 20.02 4.13 26.28
#